data_AF-A0A6B1H9K7-F1
#
_entry.id   AF-A0A6B1H9K7-F1
#
_cell.length_a   1.000
_cell.length_b   1.000
_cell.length_c   1.000
_cell.angle_alpha   90.00
_cell.angle_beta   90.00
_cell.angle_gamma   90.00
#
_symmetry.space_group_name_H-M   'P 1'
#
loop_
_entity.id
_entity.type
_entity.pdbx_description
1 polymer ?
#
loop_
_entity_poly.entity_id
_entity_poly.type
_entity_poly.pdbx_seq_one_letter_code
_entity_poly.pdbx_strand_id
1 'polypeptide(L)'
;MLQTRMVDRFVVTVHGGHVDVEDRSGKTERPPRRTGISEEQYWEAIENGFGSESRQRLAEFAESLGDLGVVADVKKTLRIRWPMPDGRRLNLGYITKDGSIYTDWVARMVGKDLGLRYNEGLARAWGGTVIRGDTMIWVGHHDRSDFRIPDVEDKYDEWREVIRQFLRDLMESD
;
A
#
# COMPACT_ATOMS: atom_id res chain seq x y z
N MET A 1 26.31 -54.78 28.64
CA MET A 1 26.23 -53.30 28.74
C MET A 1 24.78 -52.90 28.57
N LEU A 2 24.20 -52.19 29.54
CA LEU A 2 22.84 -51.67 29.50
C LEU A 2 22.90 -50.23 28.98
N GLN A 3 22.09 -49.86 27.98
CA GLN A 3 22.03 -48.50 27.45
C GLN A 3 20.62 -47.94 27.58
N THR A 4 20.44 -47.00 28.50
CA THR A 4 19.20 -46.22 28.65
C THR A 4 19.21 -45.08 27.64
N ARG A 5 18.13 -44.92 26.85
CA ARG A 5 17.88 -43.74 26.04
C ARG A 5 16.65 -42.99 26.56
N MET A 6 16.75 -41.67 26.61
CA MET A 6 15.65 -40.78 26.94
C MET A 6 14.62 -40.81 25.80
N VAL A 7 13.34 -40.90 26.15
CA VAL A 7 12.22 -40.75 25.20
C VAL A 7 11.47 -39.49 25.59
N ASP A 8 11.42 -38.51 24.69
CA ASP A 8 10.73 -37.25 24.93
C ASP A 8 9.22 -37.45 24.98
N ARG A 9 8.59 -36.95 26.05
CA ARG A 9 7.13 -36.97 26.23
C ARG A 9 6.55 -35.68 25.66
N PHE A 10 5.69 -35.80 24.66
CA PHE A 10 4.90 -34.68 24.14
C PHE A 10 3.66 -34.46 25.01
N VAL A 11 3.28 -33.19 25.20
CA VAL A 11 1.95 -32.81 25.71
C VAL A 11 1.13 -32.37 24.50
N VAL A 12 0.02 -33.07 24.26
CA VAL A 12 -0.92 -32.73 23.20
C VAL A 12 -2.05 -31.93 23.81
N THR A 13 -2.22 -30.68 23.38
CA THR A 13 -3.37 -29.86 23.77
C THR A 13 -4.28 -29.70 22.56
N VAL A 14 -5.55 -30.07 22.71
CA VAL A 14 -6.56 -29.96 21.65
C VAL A 14 -7.59 -28.90 22.04
N HIS A 15 -7.71 -27.85 21.23
CA HIS A 15 -8.79 -26.86 21.33
C HIS A 15 -9.52 -26.77 19.99
N GLY A 16 -10.84 -26.98 20.00
CA GLY A 16 -11.71 -26.69 18.86
C GLY A 16 -11.40 -27.44 17.55
N GLY A 17 -10.75 -28.60 17.61
CA GLY A 17 -10.40 -29.41 16.42
C GLY A 17 -9.02 -29.13 15.83
N HIS A 18 -8.22 -28.26 16.44
CA HIS A 18 -6.80 -28.09 16.10
C HIS A 18 -5.91 -28.74 17.15
N VAL A 19 -4.88 -29.45 16.69
CA VAL A 19 -3.93 -30.21 17.53
C VAL A 19 -2.58 -29.51 17.45
N ASP A 20 -2.13 -28.95 18.57
CA ASP A 20 -0.77 -28.41 18.72
C ASP A 20 0.09 -29.38 19.54
N VAL A 21 1.30 -29.65 19.04
CA VAL A 21 2.32 -30.49 19.68
C VAL A 21 3.56 -29.62 19.89
N GLU A 22 3.82 -29.22 21.14
CA GLU A 22 5.00 -28.43 21.47
C GLU A 22 6.23 -29.33 21.73
N ASP A 23 7.30 -29.10 20.96
CA ASP A 23 8.65 -29.65 21.20
C ASP A 23 9.46 -28.66 22.05
N ARG A 24 9.97 -29.11 23.20
CA ARG A 24 10.70 -28.29 24.18
C ARG A 24 12.22 -28.26 23.94
N SER A 25 12.68 -28.24 22.69
CA SER A 25 14.07 -27.92 22.37
C SER A 25 14.25 -26.40 22.19
N GLY A 26 14.73 -25.75 23.24
CA GLY A 26 14.85 -24.29 23.34
C GLY A 26 15.51 -23.60 22.15
N LYS A 27 14.71 -22.82 21.43
CA LYS A 27 15.14 -21.61 20.72
C LYS A 27 14.16 -20.52 21.09
N THR A 28 14.69 -19.38 21.53
CA THR A 28 13.90 -18.18 21.84
C THR A 28 13.15 -17.77 20.56
N GLU A 29 11.87 -18.11 20.48
CA GLU A 29 11.03 -17.76 19.34
C GLU A 29 10.88 -16.24 19.29
N ARG A 30 11.36 -15.65 18.20
CA ARG A 30 10.91 -14.32 17.82
C ARG A 30 9.39 -14.40 17.70
N PRO A 31 8.63 -13.39 18.19
CA PRO A 31 7.18 -13.37 18.04
C PRO A 31 6.84 -13.65 16.57
N PRO A 32 5.82 -14.48 16.28
CA PRO A 32 5.49 -14.85 14.91
C PRO A 32 5.38 -13.56 14.09
N ARG A 33 6.19 -13.47 13.03
CA ARG A 33 6.16 -12.34 12.11
C ARG A 33 4.70 -12.16 11.72
N ARG A 34 4.10 -11.00 12.08
CA ARG A 34 2.75 -10.61 11.63
C ARG A 34 2.60 -11.00 10.16
N THR A 35 1.84 -12.07 9.92
CA THR A 35 1.45 -12.48 8.58
C THR A 35 0.81 -11.26 7.94
N GLY A 36 1.28 -10.89 6.74
CA GLY A 36 0.65 -9.79 6.01
C GLY A 36 -0.82 -10.12 5.78
N ILE A 37 -1.65 -9.09 5.60
CA ILE A 37 -3.01 -9.33 5.12
C ILE A 37 -2.96 -9.84 3.67
N SER A 38 -3.88 -10.71 3.31
CA SER A 38 -4.09 -11.10 1.90
C SER A 38 -4.76 -9.97 1.12
N GLU A 39 -4.86 -10.13 -0.20
CA GLU A 39 -5.57 -9.19 -1.06
C GLU A 39 -7.07 -9.16 -0.76
N GLU A 40 -7.67 -10.33 -0.52
CA GLU A 40 -9.08 -10.46 -0.13
C GLU A 40 -9.32 -9.70 1.17
N GLN A 41 -8.44 -9.87 2.17
CA GLN A 41 -8.52 -9.16 3.45
C GLN A 41 -8.35 -7.64 3.32
N TYR A 42 -7.62 -7.17 2.30
CA TYR A 42 -7.53 -5.75 2.01
C TYR A 42 -8.88 -5.23 1.48
N TRP A 43 -9.44 -5.90 0.47
CA TRP A 43 -10.71 -5.49 -0.13
C TRP A 43 -11.87 -5.58 0.85
N GLU A 44 -11.93 -6.63 1.68
CA GLU A 44 -12.88 -6.75 2.77
C GLU A 44 -12.74 -5.60 3.79
N ALA A 45 -11.51 -5.18 4.11
CA ALA A 45 -11.29 -4.06 5.03
C ALA A 45 -11.80 -2.73 4.44
N ILE A 46 -11.59 -2.50 3.14
CA ILE A 46 -12.14 -1.32 2.46
C ILE A 46 -13.66 -1.35 2.46
N GLU A 47 -14.26 -2.47 2.05
CA GLU A 47 -15.72 -2.61 2.00
C GLU A 47 -16.36 -2.44 3.39
N ASN A 48 -15.77 -3.04 4.43
CA ASN A 48 -16.26 -2.88 5.81
C ASN A 48 -16.09 -1.45 6.34
N GLY A 49 -15.04 -0.73 5.91
CA GLY A 49 -14.74 0.62 6.40
C GLY A 49 -15.50 1.73 5.67
N PHE A 50 -15.76 1.54 4.37
CA PHE A 50 -16.23 2.60 3.46
C PHE A 50 -17.46 2.20 2.63
N GLY A 51 -17.84 0.92 2.64
CA GLY A 51 -18.96 0.40 1.86
C GLY A 51 -18.53 -0.22 0.52
N SER A 52 -19.46 -1.00 -0.06
CA SER A 52 -19.25 -1.72 -1.31
C SER A 52 -19.05 -0.79 -2.51
N GLU A 53 -19.74 0.36 -2.51
CA GLU A 53 -19.61 1.39 -3.56
C GLU A 53 -18.19 1.99 -3.61
N SER A 54 -17.65 2.42 -2.46
CA SER A 54 -16.27 2.92 -2.38
C SER A 54 -15.25 1.84 -2.76
N ARG A 55 -15.46 0.59 -2.34
CA ARG A 55 -14.63 -0.56 -2.77
C ARG A 55 -14.66 -0.73 -4.28
N GLN A 56 -15.85 -0.65 -4.90
CA GLN A 56 -16.02 -0.80 -6.33
C GLN A 56 -15.32 0.34 -7.10
N ARG A 57 -15.57 1.60 -6.71
CA ARG A 57 -14.91 2.78 -7.32
C ARG A 57 -13.40 2.69 -7.26
N LEU A 58 -12.85 2.25 -6.12
CA LEU A 58 -11.42 2.09 -5.96
C LEU A 58 -10.85 0.99 -6.87
N ALA A 59 -11.57 -0.12 -7.04
CA ALA A 59 -11.17 -1.19 -7.95
C ALA A 59 -11.23 -0.73 -9.42
N GLU A 60 -12.27 -0.02 -9.83
CA GLU A 60 -12.43 0.55 -11.18
C GLU A 60 -11.33 1.58 -11.47
N PHE A 61 -11.03 2.46 -10.50
CA PHE A 61 -9.90 3.37 -10.59
C PHE A 61 -8.59 2.60 -10.80
N ALA A 62 -8.31 1.59 -9.97
CA ALA A 62 -7.10 0.77 -10.08
C ALA A 62 -6.96 0.09 -11.45
N GLU A 63 -8.06 -0.41 -12.02
CA GLU A 63 -8.09 -1.01 -13.36
C GLU A 63 -7.83 0.03 -14.46
N SER A 64 -8.46 1.21 -14.36
CA SER A 64 -8.33 2.30 -15.35
C SER A 64 -6.90 2.83 -15.51
N LEU A 65 -6.03 2.61 -14.51
CA LEU A 65 -4.62 2.97 -14.55
C LEU A 65 -3.80 2.05 -15.48
N GLY A 66 -4.32 0.87 -15.79
CA GLY A 66 -3.69 -0.09 -16.70
C GLY A 66 -3.44 0.48 -18.10
N ASP A 67 -4.33 1.35 -18.59
CA ASP A 67 -4.19 2.05 -19.88
C ASP A 67 -2.95 2.96 -19.94
N LEU A 68 -2.43 3.38 -18.78
CA LEU A 68 -1.24 4.22 -18.64
C LEU A 68 0.03 3.39 -18.41
N GLY A 69 -0.07 2.06 -18.46
CA GLY A 69 1.00 1.14 -18.07
C GLY A 69 1.28 1.14 -16.57
N VAL A 70 0.39 1.70 -15.75
CA VAL A 70 0.50 1.74 -14.30
C VAL A 70 -0.13 0.48 -13.72
N VAL A 71 0.57 -0.14 -12.78
CA VAL A 71 0.13 -1.36 -12.08
C VAL A 71 -0.28 -1.00 -10.67
N ALA A 72 -1.53 -1.35 -10.33
CA ALA A 72 -2.01 -1.31 -8.96
C ALA A 72 -1.87 -2.69 -8.32
N ASP A 73 -1.04 -2.84 -7.29
CA ASP A 73 -0.85 -4.12 -6.60
C ASP A 73 -1.28 -4.06 -5.13
N VAL A 74 -2.11 -5.03 -4.75
CA VAL A 74 -2.50 -5.23 -3.36
C VAL A 74 -1.51 -6.16 -2.68
N LYS A 75 -0.93 -5.68 -1.58
CA LYS A 75 -0.24 -6.53 -0.59
C LYS A 75 -0.80 -6.22 0.80
N LYS A 76 -0.12 -5.36 1.54
CA LYS A 76 -0.62 -4.78 2.80
C LYS A 76 -1.39 -3.47 2.59
N THR A 77 -1.20 -2.89 1.42
CA THR A 77 -1.73 -1.63 0.92
C THR A 77 -1.92 -1.82 -0.59
N LEU A 78 -2.84 -1.09 -1.19
CA LEU A 78 -2.87 -0.92 -2.64
C LEU A 78 -1.75 0.05 -3.01
N ARG A 79 -0.77 -0.38 -3.80
CA ARG A 79 0.30 0.49 -4.30
C ARG A 79 0.09 0.75 -5.78
N ILE A 80 0.22 2.02 -6.17
CA ILE A 80 0.09 2.46 -7.56
C ILE A 80 1.50 2.67 -8.09
N ARG A 81 1.93 1.82 -9.03
CA ARG A 81 3.32 1.77 -9.48
C ARG A 81 3.46 1.78 -10.99
N TRP A 82 4.35 2.63 -11.49
CA TRP A 82 4.72 2.63 -12.91
C TRP A 82 6.08 1.92 -13.11
N PRO A 83 6.20 0.96 -14.04
CA PRO A 83 7.47 0.34 -14.38
C PRO A 83 8.34 1.32 -15.15
N MET A 84 9.52 1.63 -14.62
CA MET A 84 10.49 2.52 -15.28
C MET A 84 11.35 1.76 -16.29
N PRO A 85 11.89 2.41 -17.34
CA PRO A 85 12.77 1.77 -18.33
C PRO A 85 14.03 1.14 -17.73
N ASP A 86 14.52 1.67 -16.61
CA ASP A 86 15.69 1.16 -15.88
C ASP A 86 15.41 -0.07 -15.00
N GLY A 87 14.18 -0.60 -15.05
CA GLY A 87 13.74 -1.76 -14.26
C GLY A 87 13.27 -1.43 -12.84
N ARG A 88 13.36 -0.17 -12.38
CA ARG A 88 12.74 0.27 -11.13
C ARG A 88 11.22 0.39 -11.27
N ARG A 89 10.54 0.52 -10.13
CA ARG A 89 9.08 0.78 -10.08
C ARG A 89 8.84 2.07 -9.32
N LEU A 90 8.38 3.10 -10.02
CA LEU A 90 8.04 4.38 -9.44
C LEU A 90 6.74 4.27 -8.65
N ASN A 91 6.78 4.57 -7.35
CA ASN A 91 5.59 4.57 -6.50
C ASN A 91 4.87 5.93 -6.60
N LEU A 92 3.74 5.95 -7.29
CA LEU A 92 2.90 7.13 -7.51
C LEU A 92 1.97 7.42 -6.33
N GLY A 93 1.77 6.44 -5.45
CA GLY A 93 1.00 6.57 -4.23
C GLY A 93 0.57 5.22 -3.70
N TYR A 94 0.08 5.21 -2.46
CA TYR A 94 -0.48 4.01 -1.88
C TYR A 94 -1.66 4.31 -0.97
N ILE A 95 -2.54 3.33 -0.86
CA ILE A 95 -3.77 3.39 -0.06
C ILE A 95 -3.72 2.27 0.97
N THR A 96 -3.78 2.63 2.24
CA THR A 96 -3.79 1.69 3.35
C THR A 96 -5.19 1.08 3.53
N LYS A 97 -5.28 -0.03 4.28
CA LYS A 97 -6.55 -0.73 4.50
C LYS A 97 -7.58 0.04 5.33
N ASP A 98 -7.13 1.07 6.05
CA ASP A 98 -7.95 2.05 6.76
C ASP A 98 -8.24 3.29 5.90
N GLY A 99 -7.96 3.22 4.59
CA GLY A 99 -8.34 4.21 3.59
C GLY A 99 -7.45 5.44 3.50
N SER A 100 -6.38 5.57 4.30
CA SER A 100 -5.43 6.67 4.19
C SER A 100 -4.61 6.57 2.90
N ILE A 101 -4.36 7.73 2.29
CA ILE A 101 -3.71 7.88 0.99
C ILE A 101 -2.44 8.70 1.14
N TYR A 102 -1.35 8.20 0.56
CA TYR A 102 -0.03 8.81 0.65
C TYR A 102 0.64 8.90 -0.72
N THR A 103 1.29 10.04 -0.99
CA THR A 103 1.91 10.42 -2.29
C THR A 103 3.37 10.83 -2.16
N ASP A 104 3.95 10.52 -1.01
CA ASP A 104 5.23 10.94 -0.45
C ASP A 104 6.47 10.40 -1.18
N TRP A 105 6.33 9.30 -1.92
CA TRP A 105 7.46 8.59 -2.53
C TRP A 105 7.97 9.20 -3.84
N VAL A 106 7.13 9.92 -4.59
CA VAL A 106 7.46 10.34 -5.97
C VAL A 106 8.70 11.23 -5.99
N ALA A 107 8.74 12.30 -5.19
CA ALA A 107 9.85 13.25 -5.16
C ALA A 107 11.20 12.60 -4.78
N ARG A 108 11.16 11.55 -3.97
CA ARG A 108 12.36 10.80 -3.59
C ARG A 108 12.94 9.99 -4.75
N MET A 109 12.11 9.57 -5.70
CA MET A 109 12.51 8.65 -6.79
C MET A 109 12.90 9.38 -8.06
N VAL A 110 12.21 10.49 -8.40
CA VAL A 110 12.42 11.26 -9.64
C VAL A 110 13.00 12.65 -9.42
N GLY A 111 13.32 13.01 -8.17
CA GLY A 111 13.84 14.33 -7.82
C GLY A 111 12.75 15.33 -7.40
N LYS A 112 13.20 16.41 -6.76
CA LYS A 112 12.33 17.38 -6.08
C LYS A 112 11.39 18.10 -7.05
N ASP A 113 11.89 18.54 -8.21
CA ASP A 113 11.11 19.38 -9.12
C ASP A 113 9.96 18.60 -9.78
N LEU A 114 10.25 17.41 -10.34
CA LEU A 114 9.24 16.53 -10.93
C LEU A 114 8.24 16.05 -9.88
N GLY A 115 8.73 15.64 -8.70
CA GLY A 115 7.85 15.22 -7.62
C GLY A 115 6.99 16.35 -7.04
N LEU A 116 7.49 17.60 -7.04
CA LEU A 116 6.71 18.76 -6.65
C LEU A 116 5.58 19.00 -7.66
N ARG A 117 5.86 18.99 -8.96
CA ARG A 117 4.83 19.16 -10.00
C ARG A 117 3.72 18.12 -9.90
N TYR A 118 4.09 16.85 -9.67
CA TYR A 118 3.11 15.78 -9.43
C TYR A 118 2.20 16.09 -8.24
N ASN A 119 2.78 16.43 -7.09
CA ASN A 119 2.00 16.71 -5.88
C ASN A 119 1.20 18.03 -5.98
N GLU A 120 1.66 19.02 -6.73
CA GLU A 120 0.88 20.23 -7.04
C GLU A 120 -0.31 19.92 -7.95
N GLY A 121 -0.15 18.99 -8.90
CA GLY A 121 -1.26 18.44 -9.69
C GLY A 121 -2.32 17.81 -8.80
N LEU A 122 -1.90 16.90 -7.91
CA LEU A 122 -2.80 16.23 -6.96
C LEU A 122 -3.45 17.20 -5.98
N ALA A 123 -2.70 18.16 -5.43
CA ALA A 123 -3.26 19.17 -4.53
C ALA A 123 -4.36 20.00 -5.21
N ARG A 124 -4.18 20.38 -6.48
CA ARG A 124 -5.23 21.06 -7.26
C ARG A 124 -6.42 20.15 -7.53
N ALA A 125 -6.19 18.91 -7.91
CA ALA A 125 -7.25 17.94 -8.18
C ALA A 125 -8.10 17.69 -6.92
N TRP A 126 -7.47 17.50 -5.77
CA TRP A 126 -8.14 17.09 -4.54
C TRP A 126 -8.58 18.25 -3.64
N GLY A 127 -8.29 19.50 -4.01
CA GLY A 127 -8.50 20.65 -3.13
C GLY A 127 -7.66 20.58 -1.85
N GLY A 128 -6.42 20.07 -1.96
CA GLY A 128 -5.48 19.92 -0.85
C GLY A 128 -4.34 20.93 -0.89
N THR A 129 -3.32 20.69 -0.07
CA THR A 129 -2.09 21.49 -0.07
C THR A 129 -0.86 20.60 -0.13
N VAL A 130 0.20 21.10 -0.76
CA VAL A 130 1.49 20.40 -0.79
C VAL A 130 2.22 20.64 0.52
N ILE A 131 2.56 19.55 1.20
CA ILE A 131 3.40 19.56 2.40
C ILE A 131 4.81 19.16 2.00
N ARG A 132 5.79 19.94 2.49
CA ARG A 132 7.22 19.74 2.23
C ARG A 132 7.91 19.33 3.52
N GLY A 133 8.41 18.10 3.57
CA GLY A 133 9.36 17.64 4.57
C GLY A 133 10.79 17.66 4.03
N ASP A 134 11.76 17.33 4.88
CA ASP A 134 13.19 17.37 4.54
C ASP A 134 13.54 16.49 3.32
N THR A 135 12.89 15.33 3.21
CA THR A 135 13.16 14.32 2.17
C THR A 135 11.94 13.90 1.37
N MET A 136 10.75 14.44 1.69
CA MET A 136 9.47 13.96 1.19
C MET A 136 8.58 15.14 0.83
N ILE A 137 7.82 15.00 -0.26
CA ILE A 137 6.81 15.96 -0.69
C ILE A 137 5.54 15.15 -0.90
N TRP A 138 4.45 15.57 -0.25
CA TRP A 138 3.17 14.87 -0.33
C TRP A 138 2.01 15.85 -0.32
N VAL A 139 0.80 15.36 -0.59
CA VAL A 139 -0.42 16.14 -0.51
C VAL A 139 -1.14 15.86 0.81
N GLY A 140 -1.45 16.92 1.56
CA GLY A 140 -2.24 16.86 2.78
C GLY A 140 -3.60 17.53 2.62
N HIS A 141 -4.58 17.01 3.34
CA HIS A 141 -5.89 17.65 3.50
C HIS A 141 -5.77 18.89 4.41
N HIS A 142 -6.69 19.84 4.34
CA HIS A 142 -6.60 21.08 5.13
C HIS A 142 -6.50 20.83 6.65
N ASP A 143 -7.16 19.78 7.14
CA ASP A 143 -7.23 19.43 8.57
C ASP A 143 -6.37 18.22 8.96
N ARG A 144 -5.74 17.54 8.01
CA ARG A 144 -5.02 16.27 8.22
C ARG A 144 -3.82 16.17 7.31
N SER A 145 -2.77 15.48 7.75
CA SER A 145 -1.56 15.29 6.93
C SER A 145 -1.74 14.33 5.74
N ASP A 146 -2.90 13.68 5.63
CA ASP A 146 -3.26 12.68 4.62
C ASP A 146 -4.67 12.93 4.08
N PHE A 147 -4.91 12.41 2.87
CA PHE A 147 -6.26 12.22 2.32
C PHE A 147 -6.77 10.82 2.67
N ARG A 148 -8.08 10.64 2.70
CA ARG A 148 -8.74 9.34 2.80
C ARG A 148 -9.57 9.04 1.57
N ILE A 149 -9.95 7.78 1.37
CA ILE A 149 -10.82 7.35 0.26
C ILE A 149 -12.02 8.29 0.06
N PRO A 150 -12.85 8.60 1.09
CA PRO A 150 -14.01 9.47 0.90
C PRO A 150 -13.69 10.90 0.47
N ASP A 151 -12.46 11.38 0.72
CA ASP A 151 -12.05 12.73 0.36
C ASP A 151 -11.74 12.84 -1.15
N VAL A 152 -11.47 11.71 -1.83
CA VAL A 152 -10.97 11.68 -3.22
C VAL A 152 -11.71 10.72 -4.18
N GLU A 153 -12.63 9.88 -3.70
CA GLU A 153 -13.27 8.87 -4.54
C GLU A 153 -14.13 9.44 -5.68
N ASP A 154 -14.60 10.67 -5.51
CA ASP A 154 -15.28 11.47 -6.53
C ASP A 154 -14.29 12.14 -7.51
N LYS A 155 -12.98 12.02 -7.25
CA LYS A 155 -11.88 12.70 -7.97
C LYS A 155 -10.85 11.73 -8.55
N TYR A 156 -11.23 10.45 -8.71
CA TYR A 156 -10.34 9.42 -9.24
C TYR A 156 -9.96 9.67 -10.70
N ASP A 157 -10.85 10.25 -11.50
CA ASP A 157 -10.56 10.62 -12.89
C ASP A 157 -9.51 11.73 -12.96
N GLU A 158 -9.60 12.73 -12.09
CA GLU A 158 -8.61 13.80 -11.99
C GLU A 158 -7.27 13.27 -11.48
N TRP A 159 -7.27 12.31 -10.56
CA TRP A 159 -6.03 11.64 -10.14
C TRP A 159 -5.39 10.91 -11.32
N ARG A 160 -6.17 10.13 -12.08
CA ARG A 160 -5.68 9.46 -13.29
C ARG A 160 -5.11 10.45 -14.29
N GLU A 161 -5.74 11.60 -14.47
CA GLU A 161 -5.27 12.67 -15.35
C GLU A 161 -3.94 13.27 -14.88
N VAL A 162 -3.77 13.51 -13.58
CA VAL A 162 -2.50 13.97 -13.00
C VAL A 162 -1.40 12.94 -13.22
N ILE A 163 -1.69 11.64 -13.03
CA ILE A 163 -0.73 10.56 -13.32
C ILE A 163 -0.35 10.59 -14.81
N ARG A 164 -1.33 10.70 -15.71
CA ARG A 164 -1.08 10.75 -17.16
C ARG A 164 -0.17 11.91 -17.53
N GLN A 165 -0.44 13.11 -17.04
CA GLN A 165 0.39 14.28 -17.33
C GLN A 165 1.80 14.11 -16.75
N PHE A 166 1.91 13.64 -15.51
CA PHE A 166 3.20 13.40 -14.87
C PHE A 166 4.07 12.39 -15.64
N LEU A 167 3.48 11.30 -16.12
CA LEU A 167 4.23 10.31 -16.91
C LEU A 167 4.72 10.90 -18.24
N ARG A 168 3.94 11.79 -18.89
CA ARG A 168 4.41 12.54 -20.08
C ARG A 168 5.61 13.41 -19.75
N ASP A 169 5.49 14.24 -18.72
CA ASP A 169 6.58 15.14 -18.27
C ASP A 169 7.85 14.35 -17.92
N LEU A 170 7.69 13.19 -17.28
CA LEU A 170 8.80 12.31 -16.90
C LEU A 170 9.54 11.77 -18.14
N MET A 171 8.81 11.30 -19.15
CA MET A 171 9.40 10.76 -20.39
C MET A 171 10.03 11.84 -21.28
N GLU A 172 9.62 13.11 -21.14
CA GLU A 172 10.21 14.24 -21.86
C GLU A 172 11.43 14.86 -21.14
N SER A 173 11.67 14.47 -19.88
CA SER A 173 12.77 14.98 -19.05
C SER A 173 14.04 14.12 -19.11
N ASP A 174 13.98 12.92 -19.71
CA ASP A 174 15.10 12.00 -19.96
C ASP A 174 15.77 12.29 -21.32
#